data_AF-A0A970GTG2-F1
#
_entry.id   AF-A0A970GTG2-F1
#
_cell.length_a   1.000
_cell.length_b   1.000
_cell.length_c   1.000
_cell.angle_alpha   90.00
_cell.angle_beta   90.00
_cell.angle_gamma   90.00
#
_symmetry.space_group_name_H-M   'P 1'
#
loop_
_entity.id
_entity.type
_entity.pdbx_description
1 polymer ?
#
loop_
_entity_poly.entity_id
_entity_poly.type
_entity_poly.pdbx_seq_one_letter_code
_entity_poly.pdbx_strand_id
1 'polypeptide(L)'
;MSRDLFEYLPPKIAGVVKGLPDTDFSDLLEIRLRVNQPLQLVTSSHDIFPCGPDQEYVKLSKRDMDTAFRLLTGNSVYAVERQLAEGFITIPGGQRAGFTGQAVLETGRIRLIKDINSLNYRITH
;
A
#
# COMPACT_ATOMS: atom_id res chain seq x y z
N MET A 1 -5.45 -3.76 16.30
CA MET A 1 -5.25 -3.56 14.84
C MET A 1 -5.93 -4.69 14.07
N SER A 2 -6.71 -4.39 13.02
CA SER A 2 -7.53 -5.42 12.37
C SER A 2 -6.65 -6.42 11.61
N ARG A 3 -7.02 -7.71 11.66
CA ARG A 3 -6.38 -8.78 10.86
C ARG A 3 -6.36 -8.45 9.37
N ASP A 4 -7.31 -7.62 8.96
CA ASP A 4 -7.64 -7.33 7.58
C ASP A 4 -6.47 -6.63 6.87
N LEU A 5 -5.75 -5.67 7.50
CA LEU A 5 -4.64 -4.95 6.83
C LEU A 5 -3.62 -5.88 6.18
N PHE A 6 -3.22 -6.95 6.86
CA PHE A 6 -2.20 -7.87 6.34
C PHE A 6 -2.66 -8.67 5.12
N GLU A 7 -3.97 -8.79 4.89
CA GLU A 7 -4.54 -9.40 3.70
C GLU A 7 -4.42 -8.49 2.47
N TYR A 8 -4.27 -7.17 2.68
CA TYR A 8 -4.14 -6.17 1.62
C TYR A 8 -2.70 -5.72 1.36
N LEU A 9 -1.73 -6.26 2.11
CA LEU A 9 -0.31 -6.00 1.92
C LEU A 9 0.37 -7.15 1.14
N PRO A 10 1.29 -6.86 0.21
CA PRO A 10 2.15 -7.89 -0.37
C PRO A 10 2.85 -8.71 0.72
N PRO A 11 3.00 -10.04 0.57
CA PRO A 11 3.56 -10.90 1.60
C PRO A 11 4.93 -10.44 2.15
N LYS A 12 5.80 -9.94 1.26
CA LYS A 12 7.08 -9.34 1.62
C LYS A 12 6.94 -8.16 2.59
N ILE A 13 6.01 -7.25 2.31
CA ILE A 13 5.78 -6.05 3.12
C ILE A 13 5.05 -6.40 4.41
N ALA A 14 4.06 -7.30 4.34
CA ALA A 14 3.38 -7.83 5.52
C ALA A 14 4.37 -8.47 6.50
N GLY A 15 5.36 -9.22 6.01
CA GLY A 15 6.42 -9.80 6.83
C GLY A 15 7.26 -8.74 7.56
N VAL A 16 7.66 -7.69 6.85
CA VAL A 16 8.41 -6.56 7.43
C VAL A 16 7.61 -5.86 8.52
N VAL A 17 6.34 -5.54 8.25
CA VAL A 17 5.48 -4.83 9.20
C VAL A 17 5.19 -5.69 10.44
N LYS A 18 5.03 -7.02 10.28
CA LYS A 18 4.88 -7.96 11.41
C LYS A 18 6.14 -8.10 12.26
N GLY A 19 7.31 -7.75 11.72
CA GLY A 19 8.59 -7.81 12.42
C GLY A 19 8.96 -6.52 13.15
N LEU A 20 8.12 -5.48 13.09
CA LEU A 20 8.36 -4.24 13.82
C LEU A 20 8.27 -4.48 15.33
N PRO A 21 9.06 -3.74 16.15
CA PRO A 21 8.80 -3.64 17.57
C PRO A 21 7.36 -3.16 17.85
N ASP A 22 6.77 -3.63 18.96
CA ASP A 22 5.38 -3.28 19.33
C ASP A 22 5.16 -1.76 19.44
N THR A 23 6.18 -1.02 19.88
CA THR A 23 6.16 0.45 19.97
C THR A 23 6.01 1.08 18.59
N ASP A 24 6.86 0.69 17.64
CA ASP A 24 6.83 1.24 16.28
C ASP A 24 5.56 0.84 15.53
N PHE A 25 5.08 -0.38 15.77
CA PHE A 25 3.84 -0.87 15.20
C PHE A 25 2.62 -0.10 15.73
N SER A 26 2.59 0.19 17.04
CA SER A 26 1.51 0.98 17.66
C SER A 26 1.50 2.43 17.20
N ASP A 27 2.68 2.98 16.88
CA ASP A 27 2.84 4.35 16.39
C ASP A 27 2.76 4.46 14.85
N LEU A 28 2.59 3.35 14.13
CA LEU A 28 2.58 3.32 12.66
C LEU A 28 1.34 4.06 12.12
N LEU A 29 1.57 5.07 11.30
CA LEU A 29 0.54 5.91 10.68
C LEU A 29 0.37 5.62 9.19
N GLU A 30 1.46 5.40 8.46
CA GLU A 30 1.41 5.14 7.02
C GLU A 30 2.45 4.11 6.55
N ILE A 31 2.08 3.30 5.55
CA ILE A 31 3.00 2.42 4.81
C ILE A 31 3.07 2.94 3.37
N ARG A 32 4.25 3.41 2.95
CA ARG A 32 4.48 4.04 1.64
C ARG A 32 5.26 3.12 0.73
N LEU A 33 4.66 2.84 -0.42
CA LEU A 33 5.23 2.02 -1.46
C LEU A 33 5.49 2.88 -2.69
N ARG A 34 6.72 2.86 -3.20
CA ARG A 34 7.12 3.54 -4.44
C ARG A 34 8.06 2.65 -5.24
N VAL A 35 7.77 2.46 -6.53
CA VAL A 35 8.59 1.59 -7.38
C VAL A 35 10.03 2.09 -7.42
N ASN A 36 10.98 1.16 -7.28
CA ASN A 36 12.43 1.38 -7.23
C ASN A 36 12.91 2.27 -6.07
N GLN A 37 12.08 2.49 -5.06
CA GLN A 37 12.45 3.23 -3.85
C GLN A 37 12.39 2.31 -2.62
N PRO A 38 13.08 2.65 -1.53
CA PRO A 38 12.90 2.00 -0.24
C PRO A 38 11.45 1.99 0.22
N LEU A 39 11.03 0.90 0.89
CA LEU A 39 9.83 0.88 1.72
C LEU A 39 9.99 1.92 2.83
N GLN A 40 8.98 2.76 2.99
CA GLN A 40 8.95 3.78 4.03
C GLN A 40 7.75 3.54 4.94
N LEU A 41 7.99 3.49 6.25
CA LEU A 41 6.98 3.35 7.28
C LEU A 41 6.99 4.65 8.10
N VAL A 42 5.88 5.37 8.09
CA VAL A 42 5.75 6.66 8.78
C VAL A 42 5.10 6.39 10.13
N THR A 43 5.78 6.75 11.20
CA THR A 43 5.23 6.69 12.56
C THR A 43 4.93 8.09 13.09
N SER A 44 4.32 8.19 14.27
CA SER A 44 4.09 9.47 14.95
C SER A 44 5.39 10.20 15.33
N SER A 45 6.49 9.46 15.52
CA SER A 45 7.75 9.99 16.05
C SER A 45 8.86 10.11 15.01
N HIS A 46 8.93 9.17 14.07
CA HIS A 46 9.96 9.12 13.03
C HIS A 46 9.58 8.26 11.82
N ASP A 47 10.36 8.38 10.74
CA ASP A 47 10.25 7.50 9.58
C ASP A 47 11.21 6.31 9.70
N ILE A 48 10.72 5.11 9.39
CA ILE A 48 11.50 3.87 9.38
C ILE A 48 11.68 3.41 7.93
N PHE A 49 12.91 3.07 7.58
CA PHE A 49 13.29 2.46 6.30
C PHE A 49 13.88 1.07 6.58
N PRO A 50 13.07 0.00 6.50
CA PRO A 50 13.52 -1.34 6.86
C PRO A 50 14.65 -1.83 5.97
N CYS A 51 15.62 -2.54 6.55
CA CYS A 51 16.69 -3.22 5.82
C CYS A 51 16.44 -4.73 5.72
N GLY A 52 16.90 -5.31 4.63
CA GLY A 52 16.97 -6.75 4.43
C GLY A 52 18.16 -7.39 5.15
N PRO A 53 18.33 -8.72 5.03
CA PRO A 53 19.43 -9.45 5.64
C PRO A 53 20.83 -9.01 5.19
N ASP A 54 20.92 -8.41 4.00
CA ASP A 54 22.11 -7.83 3.39
C ASP A 54 22.42 -6.41 3.88
N GLN A 55 21.67 -5.91 4.87
CA GLN A 55 21.72 -4.53 5.37
C GLN A 55 21.37 -3.46 4.33
N GLU A 56 20.85 -3.85 3.16
CA GLU A 56 20.30 -2.90 2.20
C GLU A 56 18.84 -2.59 2.53
N TYR A 57 18.40 -1.37 2.21
CA TYR A 57 16.98 -1.02 2.32
C TYR A 57 16.11 -1.96 1.49
N VAL A 58 14.95 -2.32 2.04
CA VAL A 58 13.93 -3.10 1.34
C VAL A 58 13.37 -2.26 0.18
N LYS A 59 13.97 -2.42 -1.01
CA LYS A 59 13.52 -1.75 -2.23
C LYS A 59 12.25 -2.41 -2.77
N LEU A 60 11.35 -1.60 -3.30
CA LEU A 60 10.11 -2.08 -3.90
C LEU A 60 10.23 -2.23 -5.40
N SER A 61 9.87 -3.42 -5.89
CA SER A 61 9.83 -3.71 -7.31
C SER A 61 8.47 -3.34 -7.92
N LYS A 62 8.42 -3.28 -9.26
CA LYS A 62 7.13 -3.18 -9.97
C LYS A 62 6.22 -4.37 -9.65
N ARG A 63 6.78 -5.57 -9.47
CA ARG A 63 6.03 -6.77 -9.06
C ARG A 63 5.39 -6.61 -7.67
N ASP A 64 6.10 -6.00 -6.71
CA ASP A 64 5.54 -5.72 -5.38
C ASP A 64 4.35 -4.76 -5.49
N MET A 65 4.49 -3.71 -6.30
CA MET A 65 3.44 -2.72 -6.57
C MET A 65 2.21 -3.35 -7.24
N ASP A 66 2.41 -4.18 -8.27
CA ASP A 66 1.31 -4.85 -8.96
C ASP A 66 0.61 -5.86 -8.04
N THR A 67 1.35 -6.49 -7.13
CA THR A 67 0.78 -7.38 -6.11
C THR A 67 -0.06 -6.61 -5.10
N ALA A 68 0.43 -5.49 -4.61
CA ALA A 68 -0.30 -4.61 -3.70
C ALA A 68 -1.63 -4.15 -4.34
N PHE A 69 -1.58 -3.71 -5.60
CA PHE A 69 -2.78 -3.28 -6.31
C PHE A 69 -3.79 -4.41 -6.56
N ARG A 70 -3.32 -5.62 -6.90
CA ARG A 70 -4.20 -6.79 -7.05
C ARG A 70 -4.91 -7.15 -5.75
N LEU A 71 -4.21 -7.08 -4.61
CA LEU A 71 -4.80 -7.35 -3.29
C LEU A 71 -5.86 -6.30 -2.94
N LEU A 72 -5.55 -5.02 -3.12
CA LEU A 72 -6.50 -3.91 -2.90
C LEU A 72 -7.77 -4.00 -3.75
N THR A 73 -7.63 -4.44 -5.00
CA THR A 73 -8.76 -4.56 -5.93
C THR A 73 -9.47 -5.91 -5.84
N GLY A 74 -8.98 -6.87 -5.03
CA GLY A 74 -9.49 -8.24 -5.02
C GLY A 74 -9.43 -8.91 -6.39
N ASN A 75 -8.43 -8.56 -7.22
CA ASN A 75 -8.31 -8.92 -8.65
C ASN A 75 -9.46 -8.41 -9.55
N SER A 76 -10.30 -7.49 -9.06
CA SER A 76 -11.42 -6.93 -9.82
C SER A 76 -11.42 -5.41 -9.71
N VAL A 77 -10.75 -4.74 -10.66
CA VAL A 77 -10.74 -3.27 -10.77
C VAL A 77 -12.16 -2.71 -10.86
N TYR A 78 -13.06 -3.40 -11.57
CA TYR A 78 -14.46 -3.01 -11.71
C TYR A 78 -15.20 -2.97 -10.36
N ALA A 79 -14.90 -3.91 -9.44
CA ALA A 79 -15.54 -3.95 -8.12
C ALA A 79 -15.22 -2.72 -7.27
N VAL A 80 -14.11 -2.02 -7.55
CA VAL A 80 -13.65 -0.85 -6.79
C VAL A 80 -13.58 0.43 -7.64
N GLU A 81 -14.20 0.45 -8.83
CA GLU A 81 -14.09 1.56 -9.81
C GLU A 81 -14.44 2.93 -9.19
N ARG A 82 -15.51 3.01 -8.38
CA ARG A 82 -15.91 4.27 -7.72
C ARG A 82 -14.84 4.77 -6.75
N GLN A 83 -14.31 3.87 -5.93
CA GLN A 83 -13.23 4.17 -4.98
C GLN A 83 -11.95 4.59 -5.73
N LEU A 84 -11.66 3.91 -6.85
CA LEU A 84 -10.57 4.29 -7.73
C LEU A 84 -10.74 5.70 -8.32
N ALA A 85 -11.96 6.10 -8.67
CA ALA A 85 -12.27 7.47 -9.10
C ALA A 85 -12.08 8.51 -8.01
N GLU A 86 -12.25 8.13 -6.75
CA GLU A 86 -11.98 8.98 -5.60
C GLU A 86 -10.49 9.01 -5.19
N GLY A 87 -9.66 8.17 -5.82
CA GLY A 87 -8.20 8.14 -5.61
C GLY A 87 -7.73 7.27 -4.45
N PHE A 88 -8.61 6.48 -3.82
CA PHE A 88 -8.25 5.58 -2.72
C PHE A 88 -9.22 4.40 -2.62
N ILE A 89 -8.78 3.29 -2.02
CA ILE A 89 -9.63 2.14 -1.68
C ILE A 89 -9.74 2.06 -0.16
N THR A 90 -10.95 1.82 0.35
CA THR A 90 -11.20 1.56 1.77
C THR A 90 -11.00 0.08 2.06
N ILE A 91 -10.24 -0.19 3.11
CA ILE A 91 -9.93 -1.53 3.61
C ILE A 91 -10.83 -1.82 4.82
N PRO A 92 -11.29 -3.06 5.04
CA PRO A 92 -11.99 -3.43 6.27
C PRO A 92 -11.22 -2.99 7.53
N GLY A 93 -11.95 -2.48 8.51
CA GLY A 93 -11.35 -1.80 9.67
C GLY A 93 -11.14 -0.29 9.50
N GLY A 94 -11.57 0.32 8.39
CA GLY A 94 -11.62 1.77 8.20
C GLY A 94 -10.35 2.40 7.65
N GLN A 95 -9.34 1.58 7.35
CA GLN A 95 -8.08 2.01 6.75
C GLN A 95 -8.28 2.38 5.28
N ARG A 96 -7.37 3.17 4.71
CA ARG A 96 -7.46 3.64 3.32
C ARG A 96 -6.13 3.45 2.60
N ALA A 97 -6.19 2.93 1.39
CA ALA A 97 -5.06 2.82 0.49
C ALA A 97 -5.20 3.78 -0.69
N GLY A 98 -4.40 4.85 -0.71
CA GLY A 98 -4.28 5.77 -1.84
C GLY A 98 -3.27 5.27 -2.86
N PHE A 99 -3.44 5.67 -4.13
CA PHE A 99 -2.52 5.32 -5.22
C PHE A 99 -2.25 6.54 -6.10
N THR A 100 -1.14 6.51 -6.83
CA THR A 100 -0.90 7.40 -7.96
C THR A 100 -0.59 6.55 -9.20
N GLY A 101 -1.15 6.94 -10.34
CA GLY A 101 -0.97 6.28 -11.63
C GLY A 101 -1.67 7.07 -12.73
N GLN A 102 -1.66 6.53 -13.95
CA GLN A 102 -2.33 7.15 -15.10
C GLN A 102 -3.76 6.62 -15.23
N ALA A 103 -4.75 7.50 -15.05
CA ALA A 103 -6.14 7.19 -15.32
C ALA A 103 -6.42 7.24 -16.83
N VAL A 104 -7.01 6.18 -17.35
CA VAL A 104 -7.54 6.10 -18.72
C VAL A 104 -9.04 6.25 -18.64
N LEU A 105 -9.56 7.29 -19.26
CA LEU A 105 -10.99 7.61 -19.25
C LEU A 105 -11.67 7.06 -20.51
N GLU A 106 -12.89 6.55 -20.37
CA GLU A 106 -13.80 6.24 -21.48
C GLU A 106 -15.15 6.87 -21.17
N THR A 107 -15.68 7.69 -22.08
CA THR A 107 -16.96 8.42 -21.89
C THR A 107 -17.04 9.23 -20.59
N GLY A 108 -15.89 9.75 -20.12
CA GLY A 108 -15.81 10.54 -18.88
C GLY A 108 -15.76 9.72 -17.58
N ARG A 109 -15.68 8.38 -17.67
CA ARG A 109 -15.51 7.46 -16.52
C ARG A 109 -14.14 6.80 -16.55
N ILE A 110 -13.61 6.41 -15.40
CA ILE A 110 -12.33 5.69 -15.33
C ILE A 110 -12.54 4.28 -15.86
N ARG A 111 -11.97 3.98 -17.03
CA ARG A 111 -11.97 2.64 -17.61
C ARG A 111 -10.88 1.77 -17.02
N LEU A 112 -9.70 2.34 -16.80
CA LEU A 112 -8.52 1.63 -16.31
C LEU A 112 -7.58 2.62 -15.61
N ILE A 113 -6.89 2.15 -14.57
CA ILE A 113 -5.70 2.82 -14.06
C ILE A 113 -4.50 1.96 -14.43
N LYS A 114 -3.56 2.57 -15.14
CA LYS A 114 -2.31 1.93 -15.55
C LYS A 114 -1.12 2.65 -14.93
N ASP A 115 0.04 2.02 -15.01
CA ASP A 115 1.31 2.59 -14.56
C ASP A 115 1.30 3.01 -13.08
N ILE A 116 0.60 2.25 -12.23
CA ILE A 116 0.63 2.48 -10.78
C ILE A 116 2.06 2.28 -10.28
N ASN A 117 2.62 3.33 -9.74
CA ASN A 117 4.02 3.45 -9.35
C ASN A 117 4.19 3.97 -7.91
N SER A 118 3.09 4.37 -7.26
CA SER A 118 3.06 4.54 -5.81
C SER A 118 1.72 4.14 -5.18
N LEU A 119 1.82 3.63 -3.95
CA LEU A 119 0.71 3.28 -3.07
C LEU A 119 1.02 3.79 -1.66
N ASN A 120 -0.01 4.15 -0.91
CA ASN A 120 0.10 4.56 0.48
C ASN A 120 -1.06 3.96 1.27
N TYR A 121 -0.76 3.18 2.30
CA TYR A 121 -1.75 2.66 3.24
C TYR A 121 -1.75 3.54 4.48
N ARG A 122 -2.87 4.21 4.76
CA ARG A 122 -3.08 4.95 6.01
C ARG A 122 -3.70 4.03 7.04
N ILE A 123 -3.01 3.93 8.17
CA ILE A 123 -3.33 3.02 9.25
C ILE A 123 -4.18 3.76 10.29
N THR A 124 -5.19 3.07 10.80
CA THR A 124 -6.05 3.53 11.88
C THR A 124 -5.98 2.51 13.00
N HIS A 125 -5.85 2.99 14.24
CA HIS A 125 -5.75 2.19 15.46
C HIS A 125 -7.08 2.17 16.22
#